data_AF-A0A8H6WFD2-F1
#
_entry.id   AF-A0A8H6WFD2-F1
#
_cell.length_a   1.000
_cell.length_b   1.000
_cell.length_c   1.000
_cell.angle_alpha   90.00
_cell.angle_beta   90.00
_cell.angle_gamma   90.00
#
_symmetry.space_group_name_H-M   'P 1'
#
loop_
_entity.id
_entity.type
_entity.pdbx_description
1 polymer ?
#
loop_
_entity_poly.entity_id
_entity_poly.type
_entity_poly.pdbx_seq_one_letter_code
_entity_poly.pdbx_strand_id
1 'polypeptide(L)'
;MSELTDEEWASLLGEDANPGLNDADEDSSDEEEDSDNDEPMPLRPQSPTVLLSEEPPAPDNMPQRVKQALAHLSDLGLDFTTFVDAVLWGNEPCRRDSMIRGTRTNFMNSPSFPKILARLWDPPRQQKDRPSRLVMENFVQQAWSDLLVQELNGLAPFFSSKKGEDVTVKALTSLNFTELTAQVQERAPHLWKTLLNLAMSEDQKRNTHKNPSKTIIMILAMLSYSRSHKRNLF
;
A
#
# COMPACT_ATOMS: atom_id res chain seq x y z
N MET A 1 33.35 21.78 27.58
CA MET A 1 31.89 21.78 27.38
C MET A 1 31.31 21.32 28.69
N SER A 2 30.83 22.25 29.52
CA SER A 2 30.18 21.91 30.79
C SER A 2 28.75 21.48 30.49
N GLU A 3 28.38 20.31 30.98
CA GLU A 3 27.00 19.81 30.97
C GLU A 3 26.19 20.62 31.98
N LEU A 4 25.03 21.14 31.54
CA LEU A 4 24.09 21.82 32.43
C LEU A 4 23.53 20.82 33.44
N THR A 5 23.36 21.29 34.66
CA THR A 5 22.82 20.48 35.75
C THR A 5 21.30 20.35 35.65
N ASP A 6 20.72 19.27 36.19
CA ASP A 6 19.27 19.03 36.17
C ASP A 6 18.45 20.16 36.83
N GLU A 7 19.08 20.95 37.71
CA GLU A 7 18.46 22.14 38.32
C GLU A 7 18.31 23.32 37.34
N GLU A 8 19.22 23.46 36.36
CA GLU A 8 19.09 24.47 35.31
C GLU A 8 18.01 24.09 34.29
N TRP A 9 17.81 22.79 34.05
CA TRP A 9 16.70 22.30 33.24
C TRP A 9 15.34 22.58 33.88
N ALA A 10 15.24 22.48 35.21
CA ALA A 10 14.01 22.77 35.95
C ALA A 10 13.63 24.25 35.91
N SER A 11 14.62 25.17 35.92
CA SER A 11 14.37 26.61 35.84
C SER A 11 13.90 27.09 34.45
N LEU A 12 14.17 26.33 33.38
CA LEU A 12 13.76 26.68 32.01
C LEU A 12 12.30 26.29 31.69
N LEU A 13 11.69 25.44 32.51
CA LEU A 13 10.36 24.87 32.25
C LEU A 13 9.21 25.51 33.04
N GLY A 14 9.43 26.65 33.70
CA GLY A 14 8.36 27.55 34.16
C GLY A 14 7.28 26.87 35.00
N GLU A 15 7.51 26.79 36.32
CA GLU A 15 6.46 26.52 37.30
C GLU A 15 5.41 27.64 37.28
N ASP A 16 4.35 27.46 36.50
CA ASP A 16 3.06 28.10 36.73
C ASP A 16 2.06 27.04 37.19
N ALA A 17 2.20 26.67 38.47
CA ALA A 17 1.10 26.10 39.23
C ALA A 17 0.22 27.25 39.74
N ASN A 18 -1.04 27.32 39.29
CA ASN A 18 -2.08 28.03 40.04
C ASN A 18 -3.30 27.11 40.22
N PRO A 19 -3.75 26.86 41.47
CA PRO A 19 -4.85 25.96 41.77
C PRO A 19 -6.20 26.69 41.80
N GLY A 20 -7.25 25.98 41.38
CA GLY A 20 -8.62 26.06 41.90
C GLY A 20 -9.35 27.40 41.89
N LEU A 21 -10.33 27.53 40.99
CA LEU A 21 -11.56 28.28 41.23
C LEU A 21 -12.75 27.53 40.59
N ASN A 22 -13.71 27.18 41.45
CA ASN A 22 -15.07 26.76 41.12
C ASN A 22 -15.90 27.94 40.60
N ASP A 23 -16.98 27.60 39.89
CA ASP A 23 -18.33 28.21 39.86
C ASP A 23 -18.86 28.11 38.40
N ALA A 24 -19.78 27.19 38.10
CA ALA A 24 -21.23 27.24 38.31
C ALA A 24 -21.98 28.07 37.25
N ASP A 25 -22.93 27.40 36.58
CA ASP A 25 -24.16 27.89 35.92
C ASP A 25 -24.00 28.74 34.64
N GLU A 26 -24.42 28.24 33.48
CA GLU A 26 -25.78 28.26 32.90
C GLU A 26 -25.74 29.20 31.68
N ASP A 27 -25.89 28.68 30.46
CA ASP A 27 -26.93 29.20 29.57
C ASP A 27 -27.24 28.23 28.43
N SER A 28 -28.54 28.19 28.18
CA SER A 28 -29.33 27.37 27.29
C SER A 28 -29.42 28.02 25.91
N SER A 29 -29.37 27.22 24.84
CA SER A 29 -30.19 27.47 23.65
C SER A 29 -30.26 26.21 22.78
N ASP A 30 -31.40 25.55 22.93
CA ASP A 30 -32.22 24.80 21.96
C ASP A 30 -31.93 25.16 20.49
N GLU A 31 -31.68 24.18 19.63
CA GLU A 31 -32.65 23.48 18.75
C GLU A 31 -32.40 23.94 17.30
N GLU A 32 -32.01 23.02 16.41
CA GLU A 32 -32.73 22.80 15.15
C GLU A 32 -32.60 21.31 14.80
N GLU A 33 -33.72 20.61 14.96
CA GLU A 33 -34.02 19.38 14.25
C GLU A 33 -34.04 19.69 12.75
N ASP A 34 -33.27 18.93 11.96
CA ASP A 34 -33.64 18.74 10.56
C ASP A 34 -33.71 17.23 10.29
N SER A 35 -34.95 16.76 10.40
CA SER A 35 -35.42 15.48 9.94
C SER A 35 -35.45 15.52 8.42
N ASP A 36 -34.61 14.72 7.75
CA ASP A 36 -34.97 14.27 6.40
C ASP A 36 -34.36 12.89 6.04
N ASN A 37 -35.30 11.98 5.82
CA ASN A 37 -35.25 10.81 4.93
C ASN A 37 -34.28 9.65 5.25
N ASP A 38 -34.80 8.70 6.02
CA ASP A 38 -34.46 7.27 5.94
C ASP A 38 -34.87 6.69 4.57
N GLU A 39 -34.08 6.95 3.53
CA GLU A 39 -34.02 6.02 2.40
C GLU A 39 -33.00 4.91 2.74
N PRO A 40 -33.40 3.62 2.74
CA PRO A 40 -32.48 2.53 2.96
C PRO A 40 -31.50 2.47 1.78
N MET A 41 -30.30 3.03 1.97
CA MET A 41 -29.21 2.93 1.00
C MET A 41 -28.94 1.46 0.70
N PRO A 42 -28.79 1.10 -0.59
CA PRO A 42 -28.61 -0.28 -1.01
C PRO A 42 -27.35 -0.85 -0.38
N LEU A 43 -27.50 -2.03 0.23
CA LEU A 43 -26.44 -2.89 0.75
C LEU A 43 -25.21 -2.80 -0.16
N ARG A 44 -24.17 -2.12 0.33
CA ARG A 44 -22.89 -1.98 -0.35
C ARG A 44 -22.38 -3.39 -0.65
N PRO A 45 -21.80 -3.63 -1.84
CA PRO A 45 -21.33 -4.96 -2.23
C PRO A 45 -20.42 -5.48 -1.16
N GLN A 46 -20.76 -6.66 -0.65
CA GLN A 46 -19.88 -7.47 0.16
C GLN A 46 -18.50 -7.41 -0.50
N SER A 47 -17.45 -7.25 0.32
CA SER A 47 -16.08 -7.63 -0.04
C SER A 47 -16.17 -8.85 -0.95
N PRO A 48 -15.38 -8.97 -2.03
CA PRO A 48 -15.36 -10.21 -2.77
C PRO A 48 -14.88 -11.27 -1.79
N THR A 49 -15.84 -11.93 -1.14
CA THR A 49 -15.84 -13.34 -0.85
C THR A 49 -15.36 -13.88 -2.16
N VAL A 50 -14.07 -14.19 -2.21
CA VAL A 50 -13.50 -15.02 -3.24
C VAL A 50 -14.36 -16.26 -3.11
N LEU A 51 -15.40 -16.31 -3.95
CA LEU A 51 -16.12 -17.52 -4.25
C LEU A 51 -14.98 -18.42 -4.65
N LEU A 52 -14.59 -19.28 -3.70
CA LEU A 52 -13.91 -20.52 -3.96
C LEU A 52 -14.84 -21.19 -4.96
N SER A 53 -14.65 -20.85 -6.24
CA SER A 53 -15.25 -21.57 -7.34
C SER A 53 -14.86 -23.00 -7.05
N GLU A 54 -15.86 -23.82 -6.74
CA GLU A 54 -15.70 -25.24 -6.50
C GLU A 54 -14.83 -25.75 -7.64
N GLU A 55 -13.59 -26.08 -7.30
CA GLU A 55 -12.61 -26.56 -8.25
C GLU A 55 -13.20 -27.88 -8.75
N PRO A 56 -13.52 -28.00 -10.06
CA PRO A 56 -14.04 -29.26 -10.57
C PRO A 56 -13.06 -30.35 -10.17
N PRO A 57 -13.55 -31.51 -9.68
CA PRO A 57 -12.68 -32.55 -9.15
C PRO A 57 -11.61 -32.86 -10.19
N ALA A 58 -10.34 -32.69 -9.78
CA ALA A 58 -9.21 -32.98 -10.63
C ALA A 58 -9.40 -34.40 -11.18
N PRO A 59 -9.28 -34.62 -12.50
CA PRO A 59 -9.46 -35.96 -13.03
C PRO A 59 -8.47 -36.90 -12.33
N ASP A 60 -8.90 -38.10 -11.97
CA ASP A 60 -8.16 -39.06 -11.10
C ASP A 60 -6.76 -39.42 -11.62
N ASN A 61 -6.42 -39.00 -12.85
CA ASN A 61 -5.13 -39.19 -13.52
C ASN A 61 -4.20 -37.95 -13.55
N MET A 62 -4.54 -36.85 -12.88
CA MET A 62 -3.72 -35.62 -12.90
C MET A 62 -2.28 -35.84 -12.43
N PRO A 63 -2.02 -36.54 -11.30
CA PRO A 63 -0.64 -36.80 -10.87
C PRO A 63 0.19 -37.58 -11.90
N GLN A 64 -0.42 -38.55 -12.60
CA GLN A 64 0.22 -39.36 -13.63
C GLN A 64 0.56 -38.50 -14.85
N ARG A 65 -0.36 -37.63 -15.29
CA ARG A 65 -0.14 -36.70 -16.40
C ARG A 65 1.00 -35.71 -16.11
N VAL A 66 1.04 -35.17 -14.90
CA VAL A 66 2.13 -34.27 -14.47
C VAL A 66 3.46 -35.01 -14.47
N LYS A 67 3.53 -36.25 -13.94
CA LYS A 67 4.75 -37.06 -13.98
C LYS A 67 5.23 -37.34 -15.40
N GLN A 68 4.32 -37.67 -16.32
CA GLN A 68 4.66 -37.89 -17.73
C GLN A 68 5.20 -36.62 -18.39
N ALA A 69 4.59 -35.46 -18.13
CA ALA A 69 5.08 -34.19 -18.65
C ALA A 69 6.48 -33.86 -18.12
N LEU A 70 6.73 -34.07 -16.82
CA LEU A 70 8.04 -33.85 -16.21
C LEU A 70 9.11 -34.81 -16.75
N ALA A 71 8.76 -36.08 -16.99
CA ALA A 71 9.67 -37.03 -17.63
C ALA A 71 10.03 -36.60 -19.05
N HIS A 72 9.04 -36.17 -19.83
CA HIS A 72 9.28 -35.68 -21.19
C HIS A 72 10.13 -34.40 -21.22
N LEU A 73 9.97 -33.49 -20.25
CA LEU A 73 10.86 -32.33 -20.12
C LEU A 73 12.31 -32.78 -19.85
N SER A 74 12.48 -33.75 -18.94
CA SER A 74 13.80 -34.32 -18.64
C SER A 74 14.44 -34.99 -19.86
N ASP A 75 13.66 -35.71 -20.68
CA ASP A 75 14.15 -36.33 -21.91
C ASP A 75 14.63 -35.30 -22.94
N LEU A 76 14.05 -34.10 -22.93
CA LEU A 76 14.49 -32.95 -23.72
C LEU A 76 15.69 -32.20 -23.09
N GLY A 77 16.20 -32.66 -21.95
CA GLY A 77 17.28 -32.00 -21.22
C GLY A 77 16.87 -30.69 -20.55
N LEU A 78 15.58 -30.50 -20.27
CA LEU A 78 15.03 -29.32 -19.59
C LEU A 78 14.56 -29.70 -18.19
N ASP A 79 14.97 -28.91 -17.18
CA ASP A 79 14.32 -28.95 -15.88
C ASP A 79 13.04 -28.10 -15.88
N PHE A 80 12.18 -28.31 -14.87
CA PHE A 80 10.93 -27.57 -14.78
C PHE A 80 11.14 -26.06 -14.64
N THR A 81 12.17 -25.64 -13.89
CA THR A 81 12.48 -24.23 -13.66
C THR A 81 12.89 -23.53 -14.94
N THR A 82 13.81 -24.09 -15.72
CA THR A 82 14.27 -23.56 -17.00
C THR A 82 13.13 -23.57 -18.02
N PHE A 83 12.29 -24.60 -18.01
CA PHE A 83 11.11 -24.64 -18.87
C PHE A 83 10.14 -23.48 -18.56
N VAL A 84 9.80 -23.27 -17.28
CA VAL A 84 8.92 -22.17 -16.87
C VAL A 84 9.55 -20.82 -17.20
N ASP A 85 10.84 -20.62 -16.91
CA ASP A 85 11.55 -19.40 -17.26
C ASP A 85 11.54 -19.12 -18.77
N ALA A 86 11.84 -20.14 -19.59
CA ALA A 86 11.83 -20.07 -21.04
C ALA A 86 10.45 -19.71 -21.61
N VAL A 87 9.37 -20.26 -21.03
CA VAL A 87 8.00 -19.96 -21.44
C VAL A 87 7.57 -18.56 -21.03
N LEU A 88 7.94 -18.11 -19.83
CA LEU A 88 7.57 -16.80 -19.31
C LEU A 88 8.38 -15.71 -20.02
N TRP A 89 9.69 -15.60 -19.81
CA TRP A 89 10.44 -14.47 -20.37
C TRP A 89 11.76 -14.84 -21.03
N GLY A 90 12.36 -15.99 -20.71
CA GLY A 90 13.35 -16.73 -21.49
C GLY A 90 14.39 -15.93 -22.28
N ASN A 91 14.89 -16.55 -23.36
CA ASN A 91 15.81 -15.91 -24.29
C ASN A 91 15.07 -15.25 -25.48
N GLU A 92 15.80 -14.49 -26.30
CA GLU A 92 15.24 -13.79 -27.45
C GLU A 92 14.50 -14.73 -28.45
N PRO A 93 15.03 -15.93 -28.78
CA PRO A 93 14.28 -16.92 -29.56
C PRO A 93 12.92 -17.30 -28.97
N CYS A 94 12.86 -17.61 -27.66
CA CYS A 94 11.60 -17.94 -26.99
C CYS A 94 10.60 -16.78 -26.98
N ARG A 95 11.08 -15.53 -26.89
CA ARG A 95 10.22 -14.34 -26.91
C ARG A 95 9.62 -14.04 -28.29
N ARG A 96 10.31 -14.41 -29.38
CA ARG A 96 9.86 -14.22 -30.77
C ARG A 96 8.94 -15.32 -31.26
N ASP A 97 9.05 -16.52 -30.69
CA ASP A 97 8.20 -17.65 -31.05
C ASP A 97 6.73 -17.35 -30.76
N SER A 98 5.88 -17.53 -31.77
CA SER A 98 4.47 -17.16 -31.69
C SER A 98 3.67 -18.09 -30.77
N MET A 99 4.06 -19.37 -30.68
CA MET A 99 3.41 -20.37 -29.84
C MET A 99 3.75 -20.15 -28.37
N ILE A 100 5.02 -19.89 -28.05
CA ILE A 100 5.45 -19.58 -26.67
C ILE A 100 4.80 -18.28 -26.20
N ARG A 101 4.81 -17.24 -27.04
CA ARG A 101 4.13 -15.97 -26.74
C ARG A 101 2.64 -16.16 -26.50
N GLY A 102 1.96 -16.96 -27.35
CA GLY A 102 0.54 -17.26 -27.18
C GLY A 102 0.26 -17.98 -25.86
N THR A 103 1.07 -18.99 -25.54
CA THR A 103 0.99 -19.74 -24.28
C THR A 103 1.17 -18.83 -23.06
N ARG A 104 2.18 -17.97 -23.08
CA ARG A 104 2.41 -16.98 -22.03
C ARG A 104 1.25 -16.02 -21.85
N THR A 105 0.76 -15.42 -22.94
CA THR A 105 -0.37 -14.50 -22.88
C THR A 105 -1.61 -15.18 -22.29
N ASN A 106 -1.87 -16.43 -22.68
CA ASN A 106 -2.97 -17.21 -22.12
C ASN A 106 -2.76 -17.50 -20.63
N PHE A 107 -1.54 -17.85 -20.23
CA PHE A 107 -1.21 -18.12 -18.82
C PHE A 107 -1.35 -16.87 -17.95
N MET A 108 -0.77 -15.74 -18.35
CA MET A 108 -0.80 -14.48 -17.60
C MET A 108 -2.22 -13.91 -17.44
N ASN A 109 -3.09 -14.12 -18.44
CA ASN A 109 -4.48 -13.68 -18.38
C ASN A 109 -5.42 -14.74 -17.78
N SER A 110 -4.90 -15.92 -17.39
CA SER A 110 -5.73 -16.98 -16.82
C SER A 110 -6.14 -16.65 -15.38
N PRO A 111 -7.38 -16.99 -14.97
CA PRO A 111 -7.80 -16.85 -13.57
C PRO A 111 -7.03 -17.78 -12.62
N SER A 112 -6.30 -18.76 -13.16
CA SER A 112 -5.47 -19.69 -12.41
C SER A 112 -4.15 -19.05 -11.95
N PHE A 113 -3.60 -18.09 -12.69
CA PHE A 113 -2.31 -17.49 -12.35
C PHE A 113 -2.31 -16.79 -10.98
N PRO A 114 -3.29 -15.92 -10.65
CA PRO A 114 -3.38 -15.36 -9.29
C PRO A 114 -3.55 -16.44 -8.20
N LYS A 115 -4.29 -17.52 -8.49
CA LYS A 115 -4.45 -18.65 -7.55
C LYS A 115 -3.13 -19.39 -7.31
N ILE A 116 -2.30 -19.55 -8.34
CA ILE A 116 -0.96 -20.13 -8.22
C ILE A 116 -0.09 -19.26 -7.33
N LEU A 117 -0.06 -17.94 -7.56
CA LEU A 117 0.69 -17.00 -6.72
C LEU A 117 0.22 -17.03 -5.26
N ALA A 118 -1.08 -17.08 -5.02
CA ALA A 118 -1.65 -17.21 -3.68
C ALA A 118 -1.24 -18.52 -2.99
N ARG A 119 -1.23 -19.64 -3.71
CA ARG A 119 -0.78 -20.94 -3.19
C ARG A 119 0.73 -21.00 -2.97
N LEU A 120 1.52 -20.23 -3.70
CA LEU A 120 2.96 -20.08 -3.46
C LEU A 120 3.23 -19.24 -2.20
N TRP A 121 2.41 -18.21 -1.96
CA TRP A 121 2.46 -17.37 -0.76
C TRP A 121 2.04 -18.14 0.50
N ASP A 122 0.91 -18.86 0.44
CA ASP A 122 0.38 -19.65 1.54
C ASP A 122 0.01 -21.06 1.07
N PRO A 123 0.96 -22.01 1.11
CA PRO A 123 0.72 -23.36 0.62
C PRO A 123 -0.29 -24.12 1.49
N PRO A 124 -1.14 -25.00 0.89
CA PRO A 124 -2.29 -25.63 1.56
C PRO A 124 -1.96 -26.67 2.64
N ARG A 125 -0.73 -26.73 3.17
CA ARG A 125 -0.33 -27.56 4.31
C ARG A 125 0.71 -26.83 5.16
N GLN A 126 0.64 -27.01 6.48
CA GLN A 126 1.66 -26.55 7.41
C GLN A 126 2.97 -27.33 7.21
N GLN A 127 3.69 -27.07 6.13
CA GLN A 127 5.12 -27.38 6.11
C GLN A 127 5.80 -26.47 7.13
N LYS A 128 6.57 -27.07 8.05
CA LYS A 128 7.35 -26.34 9.06
C LYS A 128 8.26 -25.31 8.39
N ASP A 129 8.83 -25.68 7.25
CA ASP A 129 9.62 -24.81 6.40
C ASP A 129 8.77 -24.39 5.20
N ARG A 130 8.53 -23.09 5.06
CA ARG A 130 7.82 -22.49 3.93
C ARG A 130 8.83 -21.79 3.00
N PRO A 131 9.65 -22.52 2.23
CA PRO A 131 10.72 -21.93 1.45
C PRO A 131 10.18 -20.93 0.41
N SER A 132 9.01 -21.20 -0.18
CA SER A 132 8.36 -20.27 -1.11
C SER A 132 7.93 -18.96 -0.46
N ARG A 133 7.54 -18.99 0.83
CA ARG A 133 7.08 -17.80 1.55
C ARG A 133 8.18 -16.77 1.71
N LEU A 134 9.39 -17.18 2.12
CA LEU A 134 10.52 -16.27 2.27
C LEU A 134 10.91 -15.63 0.93
N VAL A 135 10.94 -16.42 -0.15
CA VAL A 135 11.23 -15.92 -1.49
C VAL A 135 10.18 -14.91 -1.94
N MET A 136 8.90 -15.22 -1.72
CA MET A 136 7.81 -14.32 -2.07
C MET A 136 7.77 -13.05 -1.22
N GLU A 137 8.07 -13.13 0.08
CA GLU A 137 8.17 -11.96 0.98
C GLU A 137 9.26 -11.00 0.50
N ASN A 138 10.45 -11.52 0.19
CA ASN A 138 11.55 -10.71 -0.35
C ASN A 138 11.17 -10.08 -1.71
N PHE A 139 10.56 -10.85 -2.60
CA PHE A 139 10.10 -10.36 -3.90
C PHE A 139 9.05 -9.24 -3.75
N VAL A 140 8.03 -9.46 -2.92
CA VAL A 140 6.98 -8.46 -2.65
C VAL A 140 7.59 -7.24 -2.00
N GLN A 141 8.48 -7.39 -1.02
CA GLN A 141 9.14 -6.27 -0.37
C GLN A 141 9.90 -5.40 -1.38
N GLN A 142 10.65 -6.01 -2.29
CA GLN A 142 11.38 -5.28 -3.33
C GLN A 142 10.43 -4.60 -4.32
N ALA A 143 9.53 -5.37 -4.93
CA ALA A 143 8.60 -4.87 -5.95
C ALA A 143 7.69 -3.77 -5.39
N TRP A 144 7.20 -3.94 -4.16
CA TRP A 144 6.37 -2.95 -3.49
C TRP A 144 7.16 -1.69 -3.15
N SER A 145 8.38 -1.83 -2.63
CA SER A 145 9.25 -0.68 -2.35
C SER A 145 9.53 0.14 -3.61
N ASP A 146 9.85 -0.52 -4.73
CA ASP A 146 10.10 0.13 -6.01
C ASP A 146 8.85 0.89 -6.52
N LEU A 147 7.68 0.27 -6.40
CA LEU A 147 6.39 0.90 -6.75
C LEU A 147 6.13 2.15 -5.89
N LEU A 148 6.28 2.04 -4.56
CA LEU A 148 6.07 3.17 -3.64
C LEU A 148 7.08 4.29 -3.89
N VAL A 149 8.33 3.94 -4.20
CA VAL A 149 9.39 4.89 -4.56
C VAL A 149 9.06 5.63 -5.85
N GLN A 150 8.53 4.92 -6.86
CA GLN A 150 8.08 5.50 -8.12
C GLN A 150 6.91 6.46 -7.92
N GLU A 151 5.89 6.06 -7.15
CA GLU A 151 4.75 6.91 -6.83
C GLU A 151 5.19 8.16 -6.06
N LEU A 152 6.03 8.00 -5.04
CA LEU A 152 6.57 9.12 -4.26
C LEU A 152 7.40 10.08 -5.14
N ASN A 153 8.17 9.57 -6.11
CA ASN A 153 8.87 10.41 -7.08
C ASN A 153 7.89 11.18 -7.99
N GLY A 154 6.77 10.56 -8.38
CA GLY A 154 5.71 11.20 -9.14
C GLY A 154 5.01 12.34 -8.38
N LEU A 155 5.02 12.29 -7.05
CA LEU A 155 4.49 13.35 -6.18
C LEU A 155 5.44 14.52 -5.96
N ALA A 156 6.73 14.36 -6.26
CA ALA A 156 7.75 15.38 -5.99
C ALA A 156 7.38 16.80 -6.47
N PRO A 157 6.74 17.01 -7.65
CA PRO A 157 6.34 18.34 -8.10
C PRO A 157 5.34 19.07 -7.17
N PHE A 158 4.52 18.34 -6.41
CA PHE A 158 3.53 18.94 -5.51
C PHE A 158 4.12 19.42 -4.19
N PHE A 159 5.18 18.76 -3.73
CA PHE A 159 5.85 19.06 -2.45
C PHE A 159 7.13 19.87 -2.66
N SER A 160 7.31 20.45 -3.85
CA SER A 160 8.51 21.16 -4.25
C SER A 160 8.20 22.61 -4.55
N SER A 161 8.94 23.53 -3.92
CA SER A 161 9.00 24.91 -4.41
C SER A 161 9.71 24.95 -5.77
N LYS A 162 9.22 25.82 -6.66
CA LYS A 162 9.95 26.15 -7.90
C LYS A 162 11.31 26.76 -7.50
N LYS A 163 12.35 26.41 -8.26
CA LYS A 163 13.72 26.81 -7.95
C LYS A 163 13.83 28.34 -8.00
N GLY A 164 14.24 28.96 -6.90
CA GLY A 164 14.44 30.41 -6.81
C GLY A 164 13.20 31.25 -6.46
N GLU A 165 12.05 30.62 -6.16
CA GLU A 165 10.92 31.31 -5.56
C GLU A 165 10.93 31.11 -4.04
N ASP A 166 11.00 32.20 -3.29
CA ASP A 166 10.71 32.18 -1.86
C ASP A 166 9.24 31.80 -1.64
N VAL A 167 9.00 30.97 -0.63
CA VAL A 167 7.65 30.53 -0.26
C VAL A 167 6.87 31.75 0.23
N THR A 168 6.01 32.29 -0.63
CA THR A 168 5.17 33.43 -0.27
C THR A 168 4.04 33.01 0.67
N VAL A 169 3.65 33.89 1.60
CA VAL A 169 2.50 33.68 2.49
C VAL A 169 1.24 33.34 1.68
N LYS A 170 1.06 34.00 0.53
CA LYS A 170 -0.07 33.74 -0.38
C LYS A 170 -0.08 32.29 -0.88
N ALA A 171 1.08 31.74 -1.26
CA ALA A 171 1.20 30.35 -1.72
C ALA A 171 0.88 29.33 -0.61
N LEU A 172 1.26 29.62 0.64
CA LEU A 172 0.93 28.79 1.80
C LEU A 172 -0.58 28.85 2.12
N THR A 173 -1.18 30.04 2.09
CA THR A 173 -2.62 30.22 2.36
C THR A 173 -3.52 29.74 1.22
N SER A 174 -3.01 29.64 -0.02
CA SER A 174 -3.77 29.15 -1.17
C SER A 174 -3.81 27.63 -1.29
N LEU A 175 -3.09 26.90 -0.43
CA LEU A 175 -2.96 25.46 -0.55
C LEU A 175 -4.25 24.78 -0.08
N ASN A 176 -5.02 24.27 -1.04
CA ASN A 176 -6.24 23.53 -0.77
C ASN A 176 -5.92 22.05 -0.49
N PHE A 177 -6.00 21.65 0.78
CA PHE A 177 -5.72 20.27 1.20
C PHE A 177 -6.64 19.24 0.54
N THR A 178 -7.88 19.59 0.22
CA THR A 178 -8.83 18.69 -0.45
C THR A 178 -8.38 18.40 -1.87
N GLU A 179 -7.97 19.45 -2.60
CA GLU A 179 -7.46 19.32 -3.96
C GLU A 179 -6.13 18.55 -3.99
N LEU A 180 -5.19 18.88 -3.09
CA LEU A 180 -3.94 18.15 -2.95
C LEU A 180 -4.17 16.68 -2.63
N THR A 181 -5.14 16.37 -1.75
CA THR A 181 -5.51 14.99 -1.43
C THR A 181 -5.96 14.23 -2.67
N ALA A 182 -6.85 14.82 -3.48
CA ALA A 182 -7.33 14.20 -4.71
C ALA A 182 -6.19 13.93 -5.71
N GLN A 183 -5.30 14.91 -5.90
CA GLN A 183 -4.14 14.79 -6.79
C GLN A 183 -3.15 13.70 -6.30
N VAL A 184 -2.94 13.59 -4.99
CA VAL A 184 -2.11 12.54 -4.40
C VAL A 184 -2.74 11.17 -4.58
N GLN A 185 -4.04 11.02 -4.35
CA GLN A 185 -4.75 9.75 -4.53
C GLN A 185 -4.73 9.27 -5.98
N GLU A 186 -4.80 10.20 -6.94
CA GLU A 186 -4.72 9.90 -8.37
C GLU A 186 -3.30 9.44 -8.77
N ARG A 187 -2.26 10.14 -8.32
CA ARG A 187 -0.87 9.89 -8.75
C ARG A 187 -0.12 8.84 -7.93
N ALA A 188 -0.54 8.60 -6.69
CA ALA A 188 0.09 7.68 -5.77
C ALA A 188 -0.95 6.82 -5.01
N PRO A 189 -1.83 6.09 -5.72
CA PRO A 189 -2.93 5.35 -5.11
C PRO A 189 -2.46 4.23 -4.16
N HIS A 190 -1.33 3.57 -4.44
CA HIS A 190 -0.85 2.46 -3.62
C HIS A 190 -0.21 2.96 -2.33
N LEU A 191 0.60 4.01 -2.43
CA LEU A 191 1.22 4.68 -1.30
C LEU A 191 0.15 5.30 -0.39
N TRP A 192 -0.83 5.97 -0.97
CA TRP A 192 -1.97 6.51 -0.22
C TRP A 192 -2.70 5.41 0.55
N LYS A 193 -3.11 4.33 -0.13
CA LYS A 193 -3.81 3.20 0.52
C LYS A 193 -2.98 2.54 1.61
N THR A 194 -1.67 2.41 1.39
CA THR A 194 -0.75 1.84 2.40
C THR A 194 -0.72 2.70 3.65
N LEU A 195 -0.47 4.00 3.51
CA LEU A 195 -0.46 4.94 4.63
C LEU A 195 -1.82 5.03 5.32
N LEU A 196 -2.90 4.98 4.55
CA LEU A 196 -4.26 4.98 5.07
C LEU A 196 -4.54 3.73 5.93
N ASN A 197 -4.10 2.56 5.48
CA ASN A 197 -4.24 1.30 6.23
C ASN A 197 -3.34 1.26 7.48
N LEU A 198 -2.19 1.94 7.46
CA LEU A 198 -1.30 2.05 8.63
C LEU A 198 -1.80 3.09 9.63
N ALA A 199 -2.45 4.16 9.16
CA ALA A 199 -2.95 5.26 9.98
C ALA A 199 -4.29 4.96 10.67
N MET A 200 -5.04 3.97 10.21
CA MET A 200 -6.33 3.59 10.79
C MET A 200 -6.36 2.12 11.21
N SER A 201 -6.75 1.86 12.46
CA SER A 201 -7.17 0.51 12.85
C SER A 201 -8.55 0.17 12.28
N GLU A 202 -8.89 -1.12 12.22
CA GLU A 202 -10.21 -1.58 11.77
C GLU A 202 -11.36 -0.95 12.58
N ASP A 203 -11.17 -0.72 13.88
CA ASP A 203 -12.16 -0.08 14.75
C ASP A 203 -12.33 1.40 14.46
N GLN A 204 -11.26 2.08 14.03
CA GLN A 204 -11.28 3.50 13.70
C GLN A 204 -11.94 3.79 12.36
N LYS A 205 -12.01 2.81 11.44
CA LYS A 205 -12.76 2.93 10.18
C LYS A 205 -14.26 3.18 10.39
N ARG A 206 -14.80 2.80 11.55
CA ARG A 206 -16.20 3.04 11.93
C ARG A 206 -16.43 4.44 12.50
N ASN A 207 -15.37 5.13 12.93
CA ASN A 207 -15.44 6.47 13.47
C ASN A 207 -15.14 7.51 12.38
N THR A 208 -16.20 7.95 11.70
CA THR A 208 -16.14 8.90 10.57
C THR A 208 -15.61 10.28 10.95
N HIS A 209 -15.52 10.60 12.25
CA HIS A 209 -15.02 11.88 12.72
C HIS A 209 -13.50 12.04 12.58
N LYS A 210 -12.75 10.94 12.37
CA LYS A 210 -11.30 10.98 12.19
C LYS A 210 -10.94 10.84 10.71
N ASN A 211 -10.55 11.95 10.09
CA ASN A 211 -10.02 11.93 8.73
C ASN A 211 -8.46 11.96 8.76
N PRO A 212 -7.78 10.83 8.46
CA PRO A 212 -6.32 10.75 8.48
C PRO A 212 -5.65 11.47 7.31
N SER A 213 -6.41 12.04 6.37
CA SER A 213 -5.87 12.64 5.13
C SER A 213 -4.80 13.70 5.40
N LYS A 214 -5.02 14.57 6.39
CA LYS A 214 -4.04 15.61 6.77
C LYS A 214 -2.73 14.99 7.27
N THR A 215 -2.82 13.95 8.11
CA THR A 215 -1.66 13.21 8.62
C THR A 215 -0.90 12.51 7.50
N ILE A 216 -1.62 11.87 6.57
CA ILE A 216 -1.01 11.18 5.42
C ILE A 216 -0.27 12.18 4.53
N ILE A 217 -0.88 13.33 4.20
CA ILE A 217 -0.23 14.39 3.42
C ILE A 217 1.03 14.91 4.13
N MET A 218 0.97 15.10 5.45
CA MET A 218 2.11 15.53 6.24
C MET A 218 3.27 14.51 6.17
N ILE A 219 2.98 13.22 6.32
CA ILE A 219 3.98 12.14 6.16
C ILE A 219 4.58 12.18 4.74
N LEU A 220 3.77 12.32 3.70
CA LEU A 220 4.23 12.41 2.32
C LEU A 220 5.11 13.64 2.07
N ALA A 221 4.79 14.78 2.67
CA ALA A 221 5.61 15.97 2.62
C ALA A 221 6.99 15.75 3.29
N MET A 222 7.01 15.13 4.48
CA MET A 222 8.25 14.78 5.19
C MET A 222 9.12 13.80 4.40
N LEU A 223 8.52 12.77 3.81
CA LEU A 223 9.21 11.80 2.95
C LEU A 223 9.77 12.47 1.69
N SER A 224 8.98 13.35 1.05
CA SER A 224 9.40 14.09 -0.14
C SER A 224 10.56 15.05 0.16
N TYR A 225 10.49 15.75 1.30
CA TYR A 225 11.56 16.62 1.78
C TYR A 225 12.85 15.83 2.01
N SER A 226 12.79 14.72 2.74
CA SER A 226 13.96 13.89 3.08
C SER A 226 14.67 13.33 1.85
N ARG A 227 13.92 12.99 0.78
CA ARG A 227 14.49 12.46 -0.47
C ARG A 227 15.09 13.52 -1.37
N SER A 228 14.79 14.79 -1.16
CA SER A 228 15.25 15.89 -2.02
C SER A 228 16.72 16.27 -1.71
N HIS A 229 17.67 15.35 -1.91
CA HIS A 229 19.11 15.57 -1.68
C HIS A 229 19.75 16.60 -2.63
N LYS A 230 19.06 17.04 -3.70
CA LYS A 230 19.47 18.19 -4.55
C LYS A 230 18.98 19.56 -4.04
N ARG A 231 18.46 19.65 -2.80
CA ARG A 231 17.96 20.90 -2.20
C ARG A 231 18.50 21.23 -0.81
N ASN A 232 19.50 20.49 -0.34
CA ASN A 232 20.31 20.81 0.86
C ASN A 232 21.65 21.47 0.50
N LEU A 233 21.79 22.03 -0.71
CA LEU A 233 22.88 22.95 -1.02
C LEU A 233 22.44 24.34 -0.54
N PHE A 234 22.63 24.58 0.75
CA PHE A 234 23.06 25.91 1.18
C PHE A 234 24.46 26.16 0.64
#